data_AF-A0A7D5SUW1-F1
#
_entry.id   AF-A0A7D5SUW1-F1
#
_cell.length_a   1.000
_cell.length_b   1.000
_cell.length_c   1.000
_cell.angle_alpha   90.00
_cell.angle_beta   90.00
_cell.angle_gamma   90.00
#
_symmetry.space_group_name_H-M   'P 1'
#
loop_
_entity.id
_entity.type
_entity.pdbx_description
1 polymer ?
#
loop_
_entity_poly.entity_id
_entity_poly.type
_entity_poly.pdbx_seq_one_letter_code
_entity_poly.pdbx_strand_id
1 'polypeptide(L)'
;MKRLTVIAVAILTLGLVLFSACNKLDNPTNPTTENMIYNANIPYETEMNVPSDLSEATIDKPAMLLFPKDDPLYPERPIKYMVPLGRILKQLNLTDEQKAQIQEFMQAYRDCVKSALMALRESERQILQQANQARQQVREQLQSGAITREEAWQQLRQINERTREALINNPVRQQVLQQLKECWDTFIANIKSILTDEQKALFDELLAKCKDNRGGKGPGTRP
;
A
#
# COMPACT_ATOMS: atom_id res chain seq x y z
N MET A 1 63.93 23.53 12.89
CA MET A 1 63.82 23.30 11.43
C MET A 1 63.51 21.83 11.17
N LYS A 2 62.66 21.58 10.17
CA LYS A 2 62.25 20.29 9.57
C LYS A 2 61.21 19.48 10.35
N ARG A 3 59.97 19.72 9.92
CA ARG A 3 58.79 18.87 10.05
C ARG A 3 59.09 17.53 9.34
N LEU A 4 58.81 16.41 10.00
CA LEU A 4 58.74 15.10 9.36
C LEU A 4 57.31 14.59 9.47
N THR A 5 56.57 14.82 8.39
CA THR A 5 55.30 14.21 8.05
C THR A 5 55.53 12.72 7.82
N VAL A 6 54.97 11.87 8.67
CA VAL A 6 54.87 10.43 8.40
C VAL A 6 53.43 10.14 8.03
N ILE A 7 53.21 9.91 6.73
CA ILE A 7 51.97 9.42 6.17
C ILE A 7 51.96 7.90 6.36
N ALA A 8 51.17 7.41 7.32
CA ALA A 8 50.87 6.00 7.45
C ALA A 8 49.54 5.71 6.74
N VAL A 9 49.64 5.24 5.50
CA VAL A 9 48.51 4.68 4.75
C VAL A 9 48.22 3.29 5.33
N ALA A 10 47.24 3.19 6.21
CA ALA A 10 46.69 1.92 6.66
C ALA A 10 45.55 1.53 5.71
N ILE A 11 45.86 0.69 4.71
CA ILE A 11 44.86 -0.01 3.89
C ILE A 11 44.24 -1.07 4.80
N LEU A 12 43.12 -0.73 5.42
CA LEU A 12 42.29 -1.70 6.11
C LEU A 12 41.41 -2.40 5.07
N THR A 13 41.91 -3.52 4.54
CA THR A 13 41.13 -4.45 3.73
C THR A 13 39.98 -4.98 4.57
N LEU A 14 38.77 -4.43 4.36
CA LEU A 14 37.54 -4.98 4.91
C LEU A 14 37.31 -6.34 4.23
N GLY A 15 37.64 -7.42 4.93
CA GLY A 15 37.35 -8.78 4.51
C GLY A 15 35.84 -8.96 4.34
N LEU A 16 35.42 -9.19 3.10
CA LEU A 16 34.12 -9.75 2.76
C LEU A 16 34.02 -11.13 3.42
N VAL A 17 33.33 -11.18 4.56
CA VAL A 17 32.88 -12.43 5.14
C VAL A 17 31.72 -12.93 4.28
N LEU A 18 32.05 -13.79 3.31
CA LEU A 18 31.09 -14.62 2.60
C LEU A 18 30.57 -15.67 3.59
N PHE A 19 29.47 -15.37 4.27
CA PHE A 19 28.65 -16.39 4.91
C PHE A 19 27.98 -17.22 3.81
N SER A 20 28.62 -18.30 3.38
CA SER A 20 27.97 -19.40 2.68
C SER A 20 27.06 -20.14 3.67
N ALA A 21 25.87 -19.58 3.90
CA ALA A 21 24.79 -20.33 4.51
C ALA A 21 24.29 -21.36 3.48
N CYS A 22 24.69 -22.62 3.65
CA CYS A 22 24.02 -23.77 3.06
C CYS A 22 22.62 -23.91 3.67
N ASN A 23 21.67 -23.09 3.21
CA ASN A 23 20.29 -23.51 3.21
C ASN A 23 20.12 -24.51 2.08
N LYS A 24 19.48 -25.65 2.37
CA LYS A 24 18.95 -26.53 1.34
C LYS A 24 18.18 -25.66 0.35
N LEU A 25 18.70 -25.53 -0.87
CA LEU A 25 17.91 -25.13 -2.01
C LEU A 25 16.90 -26.27 -2.23
N ASP A 26 15.75 -26.17 -1.58
CA ASP A 26 14.55 -26.54 -2.30
C ASP A 26 14.60 -25.68 -3.57
N ASN A 27 14.78 -26.31 -4.74
CA ASN A 27 14.70 -25.60 -6.00
C ASN A 27 13.46 -24.72 -5.91
N PRO A 28 13.57 -23.38 -5.94
CA PRO A 28 12.39 -22.56 -6.06
C PRO A 28 11.76 -23.01 -7.36
N THR A 29 10.64 -23.74 -7.28
CA THR A 29 9.84 -24.04 -8.45
C THR A 29 9.57 -22.68 -9.07
N ASN A 30 10.20 -22.40 -10.21
CA ASN A 30 10.00 -21.15 -10.93
C ASN A 30 8.50 -20.89 -10.92
N PRO A 31 8.02 -19.77 -10.35
CA PRO A 31 6.59 -19.51 -10.35
C PRO A 31 6.13 -19.60 -11.79
N THR A 32 5.15 -20.47 -12.04
CA THR A 32 4.68 -20.70 -13.40
C THR A 32 4.30 -19.35 -14.00
N THR A 33 4.51 -19.18 -15.31
CA THR A 33 4.12 -17.95 -16.03
C THR A 33 2.68 -17.56 -15.69
N GLU A 34 1.82 -18.55 -15.45
CA GLU A 34 0.44 -18.40 -14.99
C GLU A 34 0.31 -17.83 -13.58
N ASN A 35 1.08 -18.28 -12.59
CA ASN A 35 1.07 -17.74 -11.21
C ASN A 35 1.58 -16.29 -11.13
N MET A 36 2.60 -15.94 -11.92
CA MET A 36 3.11 -14.57 -11.98
C MET A 36 2.07 -13.62 -12.60
N ILE A 37 1.42 -14.08 -13.66
CA ILE A 37 0.41 -13.32 -14.40
C ILE A 37 -0.90 -13.18 -13.61
N TYR A 38 -1.36 -14.22 -12.91
CA TYR A 38 -2.63 -14.20 -12.18
C TYR A 38 -2.63 -13.22 -11.00
N ASN A 39 -1.45 -12.98 -10.39
CA ASN A 39 -1.28 -12.12 -9.22
C ASN A 39 -0.89 -10.66 -9.56
N ALA A 40 -0.92 -10.28 -10.84
CA ALA A 40 -0.54 -8.95 -11.30
C ALA A 40 -1.73 -8.00 -11.48
N ASN A 41 -2.96 -8.42 -11.17
CA ASN A 41 -4.10 -7.51 -11.23
C ASN A 41 -3.98 -6.50 -10.08
N ILE A 42 -3.86 -5.23 -10.43
CA ILE A 42 -3.54 -4.15 -9.49
C ILE A 42 -4.76 -3.21 -9.39
N PRO A 43 -5.27 -2.94 -8.18
CA PRO A 43 -6.30 -1.93 -7.99
C PRO A 43 -5.76 -0.54 -8.31
N TYR A 44 -6.65 0.37 -8.69
CA TYR A 44 -6.27 1.78 -8.84
C TYR A 44 -5.94 2.43 -7.48
N GLU A 45 -5.14 3.48 -7.51
CA GLU A 45 -4.71 4.24 -6.32
C GLU A 45 -5.90 4.74 -5.50
N THR A 46 -7.00 5.14 -6.16
CA THR A 46 -8.24 5.58 -5.51
C THR A 46 -8.96 4.44 -4.80
N GLU A 47 -8.85 3.22 -5.31
CA GLU A 47 -9.41 2.01 -4.71
C GLU A 47 -8.54 1.49 -3.57
N MET A 48 -7.23 1.79 -3.56
CA MET A 48 -6.34 1.43 -2.44
C MET A 48 -6.42 2.44 -1.29
N ASN A 49 -6.78 3.68 -1.57
CA ASN A 49 -6.86 4.76 -0.59
C ASN A 49 -8.30 5.15 -0.29
N VAL A 50 -9.06 4.21 0.31
CA VAL A 50 -10.42 4.41 0.82
C VAL A 50 -10.36 4.66 2.34
N PRO A 51 -11.24 5.49 2.94
CA PRO A 51 -11.23 5.71 4.38
C PRO A 51 -11.43 4.40 5.13
N SER A 52 -10.63 4.19 6.18
CA SER A 52 -10.79 3.05 7.07
C SER A 52 -12.12 3.15 7.82
N ASP A 53 -12.84 2.03 7.94
CA ASP A 53 -14.05 1.98 8.76
C ASP A 53 -13.71 2.14 10.25
N LEU A 54 -14.58 2.84 10.98
CA LEU A 54 -14.40 3.15 12.40
C LEU A 54 -15.36 2.32 13.26
N SER A 55 -14.83 1.58 14.23
CA SER A 55 -15.59 1.23 15.43
C SER A 55 -15.51 2.40 16.39
N GLU A 56 -16.66 2.99 16.67
CA GLU A 56 -16.79 4.19 17.47
C GLU A 56 -16.44 3.98 18.95
N ALA A 57 -15.97 5.06 19.58
CA ALA A 57 -15.79 5.07 21.03
C ALA A 57 -17.14 5.01 21.74
N THR A 58 -17.18 4.20 22.79
CA THR A 58 -18.26 4.19 23.79
C THR A 58 -17.67 4.40 25.18
N ILE A 59 -18.49 4.48 26.22
CA ILE A 59 -17.97 4.55 27.60
C ILE A 59 -17.07 3.36 27.92
N ASP A 60 -17.39 2.17 27.40
CA ASP A 60 -16.68 0.94 27.76
C ASP A 60 -15.59 0.57 26.75
N LYS A 61 -15.72 0.98 25.49
CA LYS A 61 -14.82 0.58 24.41
C LYS A 61 -14.11 1.77 23.75
N PRO A 62 -12.80 1.66 23.48
CA PRO A 62 -12.09 2.68 22.72
C PRO A 62 -12.56 2.73 21.26
N ALA A 63 -12.33 3.86 20.61
CA ALA A 63 -12.39 3.95 19.15
C ALA A 63 -11.25 3.10 18.56
N MET A 64 -11.57 2.34 17.53
CA MET A 64 -10.60 1.50 16.82
C MET A 64 -10.92 1.46 15.33
N LEU A 65 -9.89 1.41 14.49
CA LEU A 65 -10.12 1.05 13.09
C LEU A 65 -10.67 -0.37 13.10
N LEU A 66 -11.76 -0.60 12.37
CA LEU A 66 -12.10 -1.96 12.02
C LEU A 66 -10.93 -2.53 11.23
N PHE A 67 -10.68 -3.84 11.39
CA PHE A 67 -9.67 -4.53 10.59
C PHE A 67 -9.84 -4.06 9.14
N PRO A 68 -8.75 -3.64 8.46
CA PRO A 68 -8.83 -3.39 7.04
C PRO A 68 -9.36 -4.70 6.46
N LYS A 69 -10.62 -4.69 5.99
CA LYS A 69 -11.22 -5.88 5.35
C LYS A 69 -10.47 -6.23 4.07
N ASP A 70 -9.56 -5.35 3.65
CA ASP A 70 -8.82 -5.44 2.43
C ASP A 70 -7.31 -5.41 2.73
N ASP A 71 -6.63 -6.53 2.48
CA ASP A 71 -5.26 -6.44 1.99
C ASP A 71 -5.33 -5.56 0.72
N PRO A 72 -4.54 -4.48 0.61
CA PRO A 72 -4.57 -3.59 -0.55
C PRO A 72 -4.33 -4.31 -1.89
N LEU A 73 -3.68 -5.48 -1.85
CA LEU A 73 -3.42 -6.33 -3.00
C LEU A 73 -4.41 -7.50 -3.10
N TYR A 74 -5.14 -7.81 -2.03
CA TYR A 74 -6.13 -8.89 -1.95
C TYR A 74 -7.38 -8.44 -1.15
N PRO A 75 -8.15 -7.47 -1.66
CA PRO A 75 -9.35 -7.01 -1.00
C PRO A 75 -10.44 -8.07 -0.98
N GLU A 76 -11.16 -8.19 0.14
CA GLU A 76 -12.38 -8.99 0.24
C GLU A 76 -13.56 -8.30 -0.48
N ARG A 77 -13.48 -6.98 -0.69
CA ARG A 77 -14.46 -6.26 -1.49
C ARG A 77 -14.24 -6.49 -2.99
N PRO A 78 -15.31 -6.62 -3.80
CA PRO A 78 -15.16 -6.65 -5.25
C PRO A 78 -14.50 -5.37 -5.72
N ILE A 79 -13.25 -5.45 -6.21
CA ILE A 79 -12.57 -4.30 -6.79
C ILE A 79 -13.27 -3.98 -8.11
N LYS A 80 -13.99 -2.86 -8.12
CA LYS A 80 -14.74 -2.42 -9.30
C LYS A 80 -13.81 -2.11 -10.48
N TYR A 81 -12.59 -1.65 -10.19
CA TYR A 81 -11.64 -1.18 -11.17
C TYR A 81 -10.24 -1.74 -10.89
N MET A 82 -9.84 -2.76 -11.64
CA MET A 82 -8.48 -3.31 -11.64
C MET A 82 -7.84 -3.11 -13.01
N VAL A 83 -6.52 -2.90 -13.04
CA VAL A 83 -5.75 -3.05 -14.27
C VAL A 83 -5.47 -4.55 -14.46
N PRO A 84 -5.93 -5.17 -15.57
CA PRO A 84 -5.70 -6.60 -15.81
C PRO A 84 -4.28 -6.85 -16.33
N LEU A 85 -3.26 -6.35 -15.62
CA LEU A 85 -1.87 -6.33 -16.08
C LEU A 85 -1.37 -7.74 -16.40
N GLY A 86 -1.79 -8.74 -15.63
CA GLY A 86 -1.52 -10.13 -15.96
C GLY A 86 -1.92 -10.53 -17.38
N ARG A 87 -3.13 -10.16 -17.79
CA ARG A 87 -3.64 -10.44 -19.15
C ARG A 87 -2.86 -9.65 -20.21
N ILE A 88 -2.41 -8.44 -19.87
CA ILE A 88 -1.58 -7.63 -20.77
C ILE A 88 -0.24 -8.34 -20.97
N LEU A 89 0.46 -8.69 -19.88
CA LEU A 89 1.76 -9.35 -19.91
C LEU A 89 1.73 -10.69 -20.66
N LYS A 90 0.64 -11.46 -20.53
CA LYS A 90 0.44 -12.72 -21.28
C LYS A 90 0.47 -12.53 -22.79
N GLN A 91 0.06 -11.37 -23.30
CA GLN A 91 -0.03 -11.10 -24.74
C GLN A 91 1.30 -10.64 -25.36
N LEU A 92 2.31 -10.31 -24.56
CA LEU A 92 3.57 -9.74 -25.04
C LEU A 92 4.62 -10.78 -25.46
N ASN A 93 4.32 -12.09 -25.33
CA ASN A 93 5.25 -13.17 -25.63
C ASN A 93 6.63 -12.96 -24.96
N LEU A 94 6.62 -12.69 -23.65
CA LEU A 94 7.82 -12.37 -22.87
C LEU A 94 8.83 -13.53 -22.83
N THR A 95 10.12 -13.22 -22.88
CA THR A 95 11.19 -14.20 -22.60
C THR A 95 11.22 -14.57 -21.12
N ASP A 96 11.91 -15.65 -20.76
CA ASP A 96 12.01 -16.07 -19.36
C ASP A 96 12.81 -15.07 -18.51
N GLU A 97 13.81 -14.42 -19.10
CA GLU A 97 14.57 -13.33 -18.47
C GLU A 97 13.67 -12.11 -18.20
N GLN A 98 12.83 -11.72 -19.17
CA GLN A 98 11.89 -10.62 -18.99
C GLN A 98 10.87 -10.92 -17.88
N LYS A 99 10.37 -12.16 -17.80
CA LYS A 99 9.46 -12.59 -16.74
C LYS A 99 10.12 -12.51 -15.37
N ALA A 100 11.36 -12.99 -15.23
CA ALA A 100 12.10 -12.92 -13.97
C ALA A 100 12.27 -11.46 -13.50
N GLN A 101 12.64 -10.55 -14.41
CA GLN A 101 12.76 -9.11 -14.10
C GLN A 101 11.42 -8.49 -13.69
N ILE A 102 10.32 -8.84 -14.37
CA ILE A 102 8.98 -8.36 -14.00
C ILE A 102 8.58 -8.82 -12.60
N GLN A 103 8.97 -10.02 -12.18
CA GLN A 103 8.71 -10.49 -10.82
C GLN A 103 9.45 -9.65 -9.77
N GLU A 104 10.70 -9.26 -10.03
CA GLU A 104 11.44 -8.35 -9.16
C GLU A 104 10.78 -6.97 -9.11
N PHE A 105 10.35 -6.43 -10.26
CA PHE A 105 9.63 -5.16 -10.33
C PHE A 105 8.28 -5.21 -9.60
N MET A 106 7.56 -6.33 -9.66
CA MET A 106 6.33 -6.57 -8.91
C MET A 106 6.58 -6.55 -7.41
N GLN A 107 7.66 -7.17 -6.94
CA GLN A 107 8.01 -7.16 -5.51
C GLN A 107 8.33 -5.73 -5.06
N ALA A 108 9.15 -5.00 -5.82
CA ALA A 108 9.47 -3.60 -5.53
C ALA A 108 8.21 -2.70 -5.51
N TYR A 109 7.28 -2.91 -6.44
CA TYR A 109 5.99 -2.22 -6.46
C TYR A 109 5.18 -2.50 -5.19
N ARG A 110 5.08 -3.76 -4.77
CA ARG A 110 4.34 -4.16 -3.55
C ARG A 110 4.95 -3.53 -2.30
N ASP A 111 6.28 -3.50 -2.21
CA ASP A 111 6.97 -2.87 -1.07
C ASP A 111 6.74 -1.35 -1.04
N CYS A 112 6.74 -0.70 -2.21
CA CYS A 112 6.40 0.72 -2.35
C CYS A 112 4.97 1.02 -1.88
N VAL A 113 3.98 0.25 -2.36
CA VAL A 113 2.57 0.38 -1.96
C VAL A 113 2.40 0.14 -0.45
N LYS A 114 3.03 -0.91 0.09
CA LYS A 114 2.99 -1.22 1.51
C LYS A 114 3.52 -0.06 2.35
N SER A 115 4.66 0.51 1.97
CA SER A 115 5.25 1.67 2.65
C SER A 115 4.30 2.88 2.65
N ALA A 116 3.72 3.20 1.49
CA ALA A 116 2.76 4.30 1.36
C ALA A 116 1.54 4.11 2.29
N LEU A 117 0.97 2.91 2.31
CA LEU A 117 -0.21 2.61 3.14
C LEU A 117 0.10 2.49 4.63
N MET A 118 1.33 2.11 5.00
CA MET A 118 1.79 2.18 6.39
C MET A 118 1.84 3.61 6.91
N ALA A 119 2.26 4.58 6.09
CA ALA A 119 2.24 5.99 6.46
C ALA A 119 0.80 6.49 6.73
N LEU A 120 -0.16 6.07 5.90
CA LEU A 120 -1.58 6.34 6.15
C LEU A 120 -2.04 5.75 7.48
N ARG A 121 -1.80 4.45 7.70
CA ARG A 121 -2.21 3.76 8.93
C ARG A 121 -1.63 4.39 10.19
N GLU A 122 -0.38 4.83 10.14
CA GLU A 122 0.25 5.51 11.27
C GLU A 122 -0.42 6.86 11.57
N SER A 123 -0.77 7.63 10.53
CA SER A 123 -1.51 8.89 10.73
C SER A 123 -2.93 8.67 11.27
N GLU A 124 -3.63 7.62 10.81
CA GLU A 124 -4.95 7.24 11.34
C GLU A 124 -4.86 6.78 12.81
N ARG A 125 -3.78 6.08 13.17
CA ARG A 125 -3.50 5.68 14.56
C ARG A 125 -3.37 6.88 15.49
N GLN A 126 -2.74 7.96 15.03
CA GLN A 126 -2.61 9.19 15.82
C GLN A 126 -3.97 9.87 16.06
N ILE A 127 -4.84 9.91 15.04
CA ILE A 127 -6.22 10.40 15.17
C ILE A 127 -6.99 9.60 16.22
N LEU A 128 -6.89 8.27 16.19
CA LEU A 128 -7.54 7.41 17.18
C LEU A 128 -6.96 7.56 18.58
N GLN A 129 -5.65 7.78 18.72
CA GLN A 129 -5.05 8.03 20.03
C GLN A 129 -5.64 9.30 20.66
N GLN A 130 -5.81 10.37 19.90
CA GLN A 130 -6.43 11.61 20.37
C GLN A 130 -7.90 11.38 20.77
N ALA A 131 -8.67 10.66 19.95
CA ALA A 131 -10.05 10.30 20.26
C ALA A 131 -10.16 9.47 21.56
N ASN A 132 -9.24 8.52 21.75
CA ASN A 132 -9.22 7.65 22.93
C ASN A 132 -8.76 8.37 24.20
N GLN A 133 -7.87 9.35 24.09
CA GLN A 133 -7.51 10.25 25.19
C GLN A 133 -8.71 11.10 25.60
N ALA A 134 -9.42 11.71 24.64
CA ALA A 134 -10.63 12.47 24.92
C ALA A 134 -11.72 11.60 25.57
N ARG A 135 -11.92 10.38 25.06
CA ARG A 135 -12.83 9.39 25.67
C ARG A 135 -12.45 9.10 27.13
N GLN A 136 -11.15 8.93 27.41
CA GLN A 136 -10.67 8.62 28.76
C GLN A 136 -11.02 9.74 29.75
N GLN A 137 -10.92 11.00 29.33
CA GLN A 137 -11.34 12.16 30.12
C GLN A 137 -12.86 12.16 30.39
N VAL A 138 -13.69 11.85 29.39
CA VAL A 138 -15.14 11.72 29.58
C VAL A 138 -15.47 10.63 30.61
N ARG A 139 -14.76 9.50 30.54
CA ARG A 139 -14.96 8.39 31.50
C ARG A 139 -14.61 8.81 32.92
N GLU A 140 -13.49 9.53 33.10
CA GLU A 140 -13.05 10.04 34.41
C GLU A 140 -14.04 11.06 34.98
N GLN A 141 -14.53 12.01 34.17
CA GLN A 141 -15.54 12.99 34.58
C GLN A 141 -16.86 12.35 35.00
N LEU A 142 -17.28 11.31 34.28
CA LEU A 142 -18.49 10.56 34.64
C LEU A 142 -18.30 9.78 35.95
N GLN A 143 -17.14 9.13 36.13
CA GLN A 143 -16.82 8.38 37.35
C GLN A 143 -16.72 9.29 38.58
N SER A 144 -16.21 10.51 38.42
CA SER A 144 -16.15 11.50 39.50
C SER A 144 -17.48 12.20 39.77
N GLY A 145 -18.51 11.92 38.98
CA GLY A 145 -19.81 12.62 39.04
C GLY A 145 -19.75 14.09 38.59
N ALA A 146 -18.68 14.50 37.91
CA ALA A 146 -18.53 15.86 37.39
C ALA A 146 -19.46 16.13 36.18
N ILE A 147 -19.85 15.07 35.47
CA ILE A 147 -20.85 15.10 34.41
C ILE A 147 -21.90 14.01 34.62
N THR A 148 -23.09 14.24 34.09
CA THR A 148 -24.16 13.26 33.99
C THR A 148 -23.90 12.26 32.88
N ARG A 149 -24.70 11.19 32.86
CA ARG A 149 -24.67 10.20 31.79
C ARG A 149 -25.04 10.85 30.46
N GLU A 150 -26.06 11.69 30.43
CA GLU A 150 -26.54 12.38 29.24
C GLU A 150 -25.44 13.27 28.62
N GLU A 151 -24.72 14.02 29.45
CA GLU A 151 -23.59 14.84 29.01
C GLU A 151 -22.43 13.98 28.49
N ALA A 152 -22.10 12.88 29.16
CA ALA A 152 -21.07 11.95 28.70
C ALA A 152 -21.39 11.37 27.30
N TRP A 153 -22.67 11.03 27.05
CA TRP A 153 -23.11 10.55 25.75
C TRP A 153 -23.02 11.63 24.66
N GLN A 154 -23.38 12.87 24.97
CA GLN A 154 -23.21 13.98 24.03
C GLN A 154 -21.73 14.23 23.70
N GLN A 155 -20.85 14.21 24.70
CA GLN A 155 -19.41 14.37 24.48
C GLN A 155 -18.83 13.23 23.63
N LEU A 156 -19.21 11.97 23.88
CA LEU A 156 -18.78 10.83 23.06
C LEU A 156 -19.26 10.94 21.61
N ARG A 157 -20.51 11.38 21.38
CA ARG A 157 -21.01 11.62 20.02
C ARG A 157 -20.14 12.65 19.29
N GLN A 158 -19.81 13.76 19.94
CA GLN A 158 -18.95 14.79 19.37
C GLN A 158 -17.51 14.30 19.12
N ILE A 159 -16.98 13.42 19.97
CA ILE A 159 -15.68 12.78 19.75
C ILE A 159 -15.75 11.91 18.49
N ASN A 160 -16.79 11.08 18.34
CA ASN A 160 -16.95 10.20 17.20
C ASN A 160 -17.13 10.97 15.89
N GLU A 161 -17.95 12.04 15.89
CA GLU A 161 -18.12 12.92 14.73
C GLU A 161 -16.80 13.55 14.27
N ARG A 162 -16.07 14.18 15.20
CA ARG A 162 -14.75 14.77 14.91
C ARG A 162 -13.74 13.72 14.43
N THR A 163 -13.78 12.51 14.98
CA THR A 163 -12.90 11.41 14.57
C THR A 163 -13.19 10.97 13.14
N ARG A 164 -14.47 10.81 12.76
CA ARG A 164 -14.85 10.46 11.38
C ARG A 164 -14.42 11.56 10.41
N GLU A 165 -14.66 12.82 10.74
CA GLU A 165 -14.23 13.96 9.92
C GLU A 165 -12.71 14.02 9.75
N ALA A 166 -11.96 13.79 10.83
CA ALA A 166 -10.50 13.77 10.80
C ALA A 166 -9.95 12.62 9.93
N LEU A 167 -10.56 11.43 9.97
CA LEU A 167 -10.17 10.29 9.13
C LEU A 167 -10.46 10.57 7.64
N ILE A 168 -11.63 11.13 7.32
CA ILE A 168 -12.02 11.49 5.94
C ILE A 168 -11.10 12.58 5.39
N ASN A 169 -10.85 13.62 6.17
CA ASN A 169 -10.08 14.79 5.76
C ASN A 169 -8.58 14.67 6.11
N ASN A 170 -8.10 13.46 6.42
CA ASN A 170 -6.70 13.24 6.79
C ASN A 170 -5.78 13.70 5.63
N PRO A 171 -4.93 14.73 5.82
CA PRO A 171 -4.12 15.29 4.75
C PRO A 171 -3.08 14.30 4.19
N VAL A 172 -2.71 13.28 4.97
CA VAL A 172 -1.79 12.21 4.54
C VAL A 172 -2.40 11.40 3.38
N ARG A 173 -3.72 11.39 3.22
CA ARG A 173 -4.39 10.68 2.11
C ARG A 173 -3.94 11.19 0.75
N GLN A 174 -3.80 12.50 0.56
CA GLN A 174 -3.36 13.06 -0.73
C GLN A 174 -1.89 12.71 -1.01
N GLN A 175 -1.05 12.71 0.02
CA GLN A 175 0.36 12.30 -0.09
C GLN A 175 0.45 10.83 -0.48
N VAL A 176 -0.37 9.98 0.12
CA VAL A 176 -0.42 8.54 -0.17
C VAL A 176 -0.97 8.27 -1.58
N LEU A 177 -2.00 9.00 -2.03
CA LEU A 177 -2.46 8.91 -3.43
C LEU A 177 -1.32 9.21 -4.41
N GLN A 178 -0.58 10.29 -4.17
CA GLN A 178 0.54 10.68 -5.01
C GLN A 178 1.65 9.62 -4.99
N GLN A 179 2.00 9.09 -3.80
CA GLN A 179 2.99 8.02 -3.66
C GLN A 179 2.57 6.74 -4.39
N LEU A 180 1.29 6.34 -4.29
CA LEU A 180 0.76 5.16 -4.98
C LEU A 180 0.84 5.31 -6.50
N LYS A 181 0.55 6.51 -7.01
CA LYS A 181 0.72 6.86 -8.43
C LYS A 181 2.19 6.75 -8.85
N GLU A 182 3.11 7.27 -8.05
CA GLU A 182 4.55 7.18 -8.33
C GLU A 182 5.06 5.74 -8.29
N CYS A 183 4.57 4.92 -7.35
CA CYS A 183 4.85 3.47 -7.33
C CYS A 183 4.42 2.82 -8.64
N TRP A 184 3.21 3.14 -9.12
CA TRP A 184 2.67 2.62 -10.37
C TRP A 184 3.47 3.10 -11.59
N ASP A 185 3.75 4.40 -11.69
CA ASP A 185 4.48 4.97 -12.82
C ASP A 185 5.90 4.41 -12.92
N THR A 186 6.58 4.23 -11.78
CA THR A 186 7.90 3.59 -11.70
C THR A 186 7.83 2.13 -12.12
N PHE A 187 6.83 1.39 -11.64
CA PHE A 187 6.64 0.00 -12.00
C PHE A 187 6.42 -0.18 -13.50
N ILE A 188 5.54 0.64 -14.09
CA ILE A 188 5.28 0.63 -15.54
C ILE A 188 6.52 1.04 -16.34
N ALA A 189 7.29 2.02 -15.89
CA ALA A 189 8.54 2.42 -16.53
C ALA A 189 9.57 1.27 -16.53
N ASN A 190 9.69 0.55 -15.41
CA ASN A 190 10.57 -0.62 -15.29
C ASN A 190 10.15 -1.77 -16.20
N ILE A 191 8.85 -2.07 -16.31
CA ILE A 191 8.37 -3.06 -17.30
C ILE A 191 8.79 -2.61 -18.70
N LYS A 192 8.52 -1.35 -19.07
CA LYS A 192 8.83 -0.85 -20.43
C LYS A 192 10.31 -0.84 -20.77
N SER A 193 11.21 -0.78 -19.79
CA SER A 193 12.66 -0.70 -20.04
C SER A 193 13.26 -2.02 -20.49
N ILE A 194 12.58 -3.14 -20.22
CA ILE A 194 13.03 -4.49 -20.59
C ILE A 194 12.33 -5.04 -21.84
N LEU A 195 11.31 -4.35 -22.35
CA LEU A 195 10.54 -4.75 -23.53
C LEU A 195 11.27 -4.35 -24.83
N THR A 196 11.08 -5.13 -25.88
CA THR A 196 11.41 -4.69 -27.25
C THR A 196 10.48 -3.57 -27.70
N ASP A 197 10.84 -2.85 -28.77
CA ASP A 197 10.00 -1.76 -29.31
C ASP A 197 8.60 -2.27 -29.72
N GLU A 198 8.52 -3.46 -30.32
CA GLU A 198 7.26 -4.10 -30.70
C GLU A 198 6.40 -4.45 -29.47
N GLN A 199 7.01 -5.06 -28.45
CA GLN A 199 6.33 -5.39 -27.21
C GLN A 199 5.84 -4.14 -26.48
N LYS A 200 6.65 -3.07 -26.47
CA LYS A 200 6.32 -1.80 -25.85
C LYS A 200 5.14 -1.12 -26.53
N ALA A 201 5.09 -1.12 -27.85
CA ALA A 201 3.95 -0.59 -28.62
C ALA A 201 2.65 -1.36 -28.29
N LEU A 202 2.72 -2.70 -28.28
CA LEU A 202 1.58 -3.54 -27.91
C LEU A 202 1.15 -3.33 -26.45
N PHE A 203 2.11 -3.20 -25.54
CA PHE A 203 1.84 -2.92 -24.13
C PHE A 203 1.08 -1.61 -23.94
N ASP A 204 1.51 -0.54 -24.61
CA ASP A 204 0.87 0.77 -24.52
C ASP A 204 -0.55 0.78 -25.11
N GLU A 205 -0.76 0.10 -26.23
CA GLU A 205 -2.09 -0.09 -26.82
C GLU A 205 -3.05 -0.82 -25.86
N LEU A 206 -2.60 -1.96 -25.29
CA LEU A 206 -3.40 -2.77 -24.38
C LEU A 206 -3.70 -2.02 -23.07
N LEU A 207 -2.72 -1.29 -22.55
CA LEU A 207 -2.89 -0.49 -21.33
C LEU A 207 -3.90 0.64 -21.56
N ALA A 208 -3.83 1.35 -22.70
CA ALA A 208 -4.78 2.40 -23.05
C ALA A 208 -6.23 1.87 -23.18
N LYS A 209 -6.43 0.72 -23.85
CA LYS A 209 -7.75 0.06 -23.93
C LYS A 209 -8.35 -0.27 -22.56
N CYS A 210 -7.52 -0.61 -21.58
CA CYS A 210 -7.97 -0.84 -20.21
C CYS A 210 -8.38 0.47 -19.51
N LYS A 211 -7.84 1.62 -19.93
CA LYS A 211 -8.23 2.95 -19.43
C LYS A 211 -9.54 3.44 -20.05
N ASP A 212 -9.79 3.18 -21.32
CA ASP A 212 -10.98 3.71 -22.00
C ASP A 212 -12.27 2.96 -21.61
N ASN A 213 -12.15 1.67 -21.29
CA ASN A 213 -13.27 0.88 -20.76
C ASN A 213 -13.73 1.31 -19.35
N ARG A 214 -13.11 2.34 -18.75
CA ARG A 214 -13.52 2.97 -17.48
C ARG A 214 -14.83 3.76 -17.58
N GLY A 215 -15.23 4.20 -18.78
CA GLY A 215 -16.43 5.02 -19.03
C GLY A 215 -17.60 4.29 -19.68
N GLY A 216 -17.41 3.05 -20.12
CA GLY A 216 -18.47 2.24 -20.71
C GLY A 216 -19.45 1.79 -19.63
N LYS A 217 -20.71 2.24 -19.70
CA LYS A 217 -21.82 1.53 -19.06
C LYS A 217 -21.71 0.07 -19.49
N GLY A 218 -21.27 -0.80 -18.59
CA GLY A 218 -21.37 -2.24 -18.81
C GLY A 218 -22.81 -2.56 -19.21
N PRO A 219 -23.04 -3.50 -20.14
CA PRO A 219 -24.39 -3.87 -20.52
C PRO A 219 -25.10 -4.32 -19.26
N GLY A 220 -26.10 -3.54 -18.85
CA GLY A 220 -27.06 -3.93 -17.84
C GLY A 220 -27.61 -5.29 -18.24
N THR A 221 -27.16 -6.32 -17.53
CA THR A 221 -27.71 -7.65 -17.61
C THR A 221 -27.69 -8.18 -16.17
N ARG A 222 -28.82 -8.62 -15.60
CA ARG A 222 -30.16 -8.85 -16.17
C ARG A 222 -31.15 -9.05 -14.98
N PRO A 223 -32.45 -9.39 -15.19
CA PRO A 223 -33.54 -9.27 -14.21
C PRO A 223 -33.38 -10.11 -12.94
#